data_AF-F1LE14-F1
#
_entry.id   AF-F1LE14-F1
#
_cell.length_a   1.000
_cell.length_b   1.000
_cell.length_c   1.000
_cell.angle_alpha   90.00
_cell.angle_beta   90.00
_cell.angle_gamma   90.00
#
_symmetry.space_group_name_H-M   'P 1'
#
loop_
_entity.id
_entity.type
_entity.pdbx_description
1 polymer ?
#
loop_
_entity_poly.entity_id
_entity_poly.type
_entity_poly.pdbx_seq_one_letter_code
_entity_poly.pdbx_strand_id
1 'polypeptide(L)'
;MSPLKLLGPFAHVGSIVANLFSRLVRSFQPIYANESRSCELLAAGCAVGVACTFSAPVGGVLFSIEVTAVYFAVRDYWRGFFAAACSSILFSLLRLYTQSSEVTVVAFYQTAFQHRSFVPEELFFFALIGLFCGVTGAIFIFLHRRLVLFLRRNRFMKIVFQKNWFVYPAVVSLLHAIIRYTSFLGQFMNGEVYVDHGTRRSYL
;
A
#
# COMPACT_ATOMS: atom_id res chain seq x y z
N MET A 1 6.50 -6.20 -13.72
CA MET A 1 5.80 -5.84 -12.46
C MET A 1 4.30 -5.91 -12.68
N SER A 2 3.58 -6.85 -12.06
CA SER A 2 2.12 -6.78 -11.98
C SER A 2 1.73 -5.63 -11.05
N PRO A 3 0.62 -4.90 -11.31
CA PRO A 3 0.19 -3.75 -10.51
C PRO A 3 -0.46 -4.20 -9.18
N LEU A 4 0.03 -5.27 -8.56
CA LEU A 4 -0.51 -5.76 -7.30
C LEU A 4 0.04 -4.91 -6.15
N LYS A 5 -0.85 -4.19 -5.47
CA LYS A 5 -0.48 -3.39 -4.29
C LYS A 5 -0.22 -4.32 -3.11
N LEU A 6 1.04 -4.40 -2.67
CA LEU A 6 1.47 -5.23 -1.52
C LEU A 6 0.96 -4.72 -0.17
N LEU A 7 0.41 -3.50 -0.12
CA LEU A 7 -0.02 -2.83 1.11
C LEU A 7 -0.98 -3.65 1.98
N GLY A 8 -2.03 -4.22 1.36
CA GLY A 8 -3.06 -4.98 2.09
C GLY A 8 -2.50 -6.22 2.81
N PRO A 9 -1.78 -7.12 2.11
CA PRO A 9 -1.12 -8.25 2.75
C PRO A 9 -0.15 -7.87 3.87
N PHE A 10 0.68 -6.84 3.69
CA PHE A 10 1.63 -6.41 4.72
C PHE A 10 0.94 -5.84 5.97
N ALA A 11 -0.13 -5.06 5.80
CA ALA A 11 -0.96 -4.59 6.91
C ALA A 11 -1.57 -5.76 7.71
N HIS A 12 -2.02 -6.80 7.01
CA HIS A 12 -2.56 -8.01 7.64
C HIS A 12 -1.49 -8.80 8.40
N VAL A 13 -0.30 -8.99 7.82
CA VAL A 13 0.83 -9.65 8.51
C VAL A 13 1.22 -8.87 9.77
N GLY A 14 1.30 -7.55 9.71
CA GLY A 14 1.56 -6.71 10.89
C GLY A 14 0.52 -6.91 11.99
N SER A 15 -0.75 -7.03 11.62
CA SER A 15 -1.86 -7.32 12.57
C SER A 15 -1.77 -8.73 13.16
N ILE A 16 -1.36 -9.74 12.39
CA ILE A 16 -1.12 -11.10 12.91
C ILE A 16 -0.01 -11.09 13.97
N VAL A 17 1.11 -10.43 13.67
CA VAL A 17 2.25 -10.32 14.61
C VAL A 17 1.83 -9.61 15.89
N ALA A 18 1.07 -8.51 15.77
CA ALA A 18 0.49 -7.80 16.90
C ALA A 18 -0.44 -8.70 17.75
N ASN A 19 -1.30 -9.50 17.11
CA ASN A 19 -2.18 -10.43 17.82
C ASN A 19 -1.38 -11.55 18.53
N LEU A 20 -0.33 -12.09 17.91
CA LEU A 20 0.54 -13.07 18.56
C LEU A 20 1.25 -12.47 19.77
N PHE A 21 1.75 -11.24 19.63
CA PHE A 21 2.37 -10.50 20.73
C PHE A 21 1.37 -10.24 21.87
N SER A 22 0.13 -9.87 21.54
CA SER A 22 -0.97 -9.72 22.51
C SER A 22 -1.20 -11.00 23.32
N ARG A 23 -1.24 -12.15 22.65
CA ARG A 23 -1.46 -13.46 23.30
C ARG A 23 -0.29 -13.84 24.21
N LEU A 24 0.94 -13.58 23.76
CA LEU A 24 2.14 -13.82 24.56
C LEU A 24 2.12 -12.98 25.84
N VAL A 25 1.85 -11.68 25.73
CA VAL A 25 1.77 -10.78 26.89
C VAL A 25 0.63 -11.18 27.84
N ARG A 26 -0.54 -11.56 27.31
CA ARG A 26 -1.66 -12.07 28.12
C ARG A 26 -1.32 -13.35 28.88
N SER A 27 -0.50 -14.22 28.29
CA SER A 27 -0.03 -15.44 28.95
C SER A 27 0.87 -15.14 30.16
N PHE A 28 1.63 -14.05 30.13
CA PHE A 28 2.49 -13.63 31.24
C PHE A 28 1.77 -12.75 32.26
N GLN A 29 0.81 -11.93 31.82
CA GLN A 29 0.10 -10.96 32.63
C GLN A 29 -1.41 -10.97 32.27
N PRO A 30 -2.24 -11.75 32.98
CA PRO A 30 -3.67 -11.89 32.67
C PRO A 30 -4.47 -10.60 32.85
N ILE A 31 -3.90 -9.60 33.52
CA ILE A 31 -4.46 -8.26 33.74
C ILE A 31 -4.64 -7.50 32.41
N TYR A 32 -3.95 -7.90 31.33
CA TYR A 32 -4.00 -7.27 30.00
C TYR A 32 -5.06 -7.87 29.06
N ALA A 33 -6.12 -8.49 29.57
CA ALA A 33 -7.18 -9.12 28.77
C ALA A 33 -8.25 -8.16 28.19
N ASN A 34 -8.01 -6.85 28.21
CA ASN A 34 -8.98 -5.87 27.72
C ASN A 34 -9.07 -5.88 26.19
N GLU A 35 -10.31 -5.96 25.67
CA GLU A 35 -10.59 -5.93 24.23
C GLU A 35 -10.09 -4.63 23.58
N SER A 36 -10.27 -3.49 24.27
CA SER A 36 -9.79 -2.18 23.79
C SER A 36 -8.29 -2.15 23.53
N ARG A 37 -7.49 -2.75 24.42
CA ARG A 37 -6.02 -2.84 24.26
C ARG A 37 -5.62 -3.78 23.13
N SER A 38 -6.42 -4.82 22.87
CA SER A 38 -6.20 -5.72 21.73
C SER A 38 -6.47 -5.01 20.40
N CYS A 39 -7.54 -4.20 20.31
CA CYS A 39 -7.81 -3.35 19.15
C CYS A 39 -6.71 -2.31 18.92
N GLU A 40 -6.25 -1.61 19.96
CA GLU A 40 -5.15 -0.65 19.86
C GLU A 40 -3.85 -1.30 19.34
N LEU A 41 -3.53 -2.50 19.81
CA LEU A 41 -2.35 -3.23 19.38
C LEU A 41 -2.47 -3.71 17.93
N LEU A 42 -3.66 -4.15 17.50
CA LEU A 42 -3.95 -4.49 16.10
C LEU A 42 -3.79 -3.26 15.18
N ALA A 43 -4.31 -2.11 15.58
CA ALA A 43 -4.16 -0.85 14.85
C ALA A 43 -2.68 -0.42 14.76
N ALA A 44 -1.91 -0.58 15.84
CA ALA A 44 -0.47 -0.33 15.83
C ALA A 44 0.27 -1.32 14.92
N GLY A 45 -0.08 -2.61 14.92
CA GLY A 45 0.49 -3.63 14.03
C GLY A 45 0.24 -3.35 12.55
N CYS A 46 -0.98 -2.92 12.20
CA CYS A 46 -1.32 -2.46 10.86
C CYS A 46 -0.47 -1.24 10.46
N ALA A 47 -0.37 -0.22 11.33
CA ALA A 47 0.42 0.99 11.09
C ALA A 47 1.91 0.66 10.83
N VAL A 48 2.48 -0.24 11.63
CA VAL A 48 3.85 -0.74 11.51
C VAL A 48 4.08 -1.41 10.16
N GLY A 49 3.17 -2.29 9.73
CA GLY A 49 3.24 -2.95 8.43
C GLY A 49 3.21 -1.97 7.26
N VAL A 50 2.33 -0.97 7.32
CA VAL A 50 2.23 0.10 6.31
C VAL A 50 3.47 0.99 6.31
N ALA A 51 3.94 1.41 7.49
CA ALA A 51 5.12 2.26 7.64
C ALA A 51 6.38 1.61 7.06
N CYS A 52 6.57 0.30 7.22
CA CYS A 52 7.66 -0.42 6.56
C CYS A 52 7.56 -0.37 5.04
N THR A 53 6.37 -0.54 4.46
CA THR A 53 6.24 -0.61 3.00
C THR A 53 6.56 0.71 2.31
N PHE A 54 6.26 1.84 2.95
CA PHE A 54 6.45 3.17 2.37
C PHE A 54 7.61 3.97 2.98
N SER A 55 8.29 3.43 3.99
CA SER A 55 9.28 4.15 4.81
C SER A 55 8.78 5.51 5.34
N ALA A 56 7.47 5.59 5.63
CA ALA A 56 6.78 6.81 6.02
C ALA A 56 5.96 6.57 7.30
N PRO A 57 6.56 6.74 8.50
CA PRO A 57 5.91 6.34 9.76
C PRO A 57 4.70 7.19 10.11
N VAL A 58 4.73 8.51 9.84
CA VAL A 58 3.58 9.40 10.08
C VAL A 58 2.38 8.99 9.23
N GLY A 59 2.60 8.78 7.92
CA GLY A 59 1.55 8.38 6.99
C GLY A 59 0.95 7.01 7.32
N GLY A 60 1.79 6.03 7.73
CA GLY A 60 1.31 4.70 8.10
C GLY A 60 0.40 4.68 9.33
N VAL A 61 0.70 5.53 10.32
CA VAL A 61 -0.13 5.65 11.55
C VAL A 61 -1.44 6.36 11.25
N LEU A 62 -1.41 7.47 10.50
CA LEU A 62 -2.62 8.19 10.10
C LEU A 62 -3.55 7.31 9.26
N PHE A 63 -3.00 6.58 8.30
CA PHE A 63 -3.76 5.62 7.50
C PHE A 63 -4.40 4.53 8.36
N SER A 64 -3.65 3.98 9.34
CA SER A 64 -4.20 2.95 10.22
C SER A 64 -5.36 3.50 11.07
N ILE A 65 -5.26 4.73 11.58
CA ILE A 65 -6.31 5.36 12.38
C ILE A 65 -7.56 5.63 11.54
N GLU A 66 -7.39 6.17 10.33
CA GLU A 66 -8.49 6.44 9.40
C GLU A 66 -9.28 5.16 9.05
N VAL A 67 -8.59 4.02 8.92
CA VAL A 67 -9.22 2.74 8.53
C VAL A 67 -9.80 1.97 9.74
N THR A 68 -9.21 2.10 10.92
CA THR A 68 -9.52 1.22 12.07
C THR A 68 -10.34 1.88 13.19
N ALA A 69 -10.32 3.21 13.35
CA ALA A 69 -10.81 3.84 14.57
C ALA A 69 -11.94 4.86 14.31
N VAL A 70 -13.03 4.72 15.09
CA VAL A 70 -14.06 5.76 15.24
C VAL A 70 -13.69 6.72 16.38
N TYR A 71 -12.97 6.24 17.40
CA TYR A 71 -12.45 7.02 18.52
C TYR A 71 -11.03 6.56 18.84
N PHE A 72 -10.09 7.52 18.96
CA PHE A 72 -8.68 7.21 19.22
C PHE A 72 -8.08 8.15 20.25
N ALA A 73 -7.47 7.60 21.30
CA ALA A 73 -6.82 8.40 22.33
C ALA A 73 -5.44 8.86 21.87
N VAL A 74 -5.11 10.14 22.09
CA VAL A 74 -3.82 10.75 21.70
C VAL A 74 -2.62 10.00 22.30
N ARG A 75 -2.76 9.42 23.50
CA ARG A 75 -1.70 8.62 24.11
C ARG A 75 -1.34 7.39 23.28
N ASP A 76 -2.33 6.72 22.70
CA ASP A 76 -2.11 5.51 21.94
C ASP A 76 -1.60 5.83 20.51
N TYR A 77 -1.83 7.06 20.03
CA TYR A 77 -1.19 7.62 18.82
C TYR A 77 0.33 7.66 18.94
N TRP A 78 0.85 8.24 20.03
CA TRP A 78 2.30 8.34 20.24
C TRP A 78 2.98 6.96 20.34
N ARG A 79 2.30 5.98 20.95
CA ARG A 79 2.79 4.59 21.06
C ARG A 79 2.85 3.91 19.68
N GLY A 80 1.80 4.08 18.86
CA GLY A 80 1.78 3.59 17.49
C GLY A 80 2.83 4.29 16.60
N PHE A 81 3.03 5.59 16.77
CA PHE A 81 4.02 6.38 16.05
C PHE A 81 5.45 5.91 16.32
N PHE A 82 5.80 5.71 17.59
CA PHE A 82 7.12 5.20 17.95
C PHE A 82 7.38 3.82 17.33
N ALA A 83 6.41 2.90 17.43
CA ALA A 83 6.52 1.57 16.83
C ALA A 83 6.70 1.64 15.30
N ALA A 84 5.91 2.46 14.62
CA ALA A 84 5.99 2.66 13.18
C ALA A 84 7.34 3.28 12.75
N ALA A 85 7.86 4.25 13.51
CA ALA A 85 9.16 4.87 13.27
C ALA A 85 10.31 3.87 13.41
N CYS A 86 10.33 3.10 14.50
CA CYS A 86 11.32 2.02 14.70
C CYS A 86 11.30 1.03 13.53
N SER A 87 10.11 0.65 13.07
CA SER A 87 9.97 -0.29 11.98
C SER A 87 10.43 0.26 10.63
N SER A 88 10.12 1.53 10.34
CA SER A 88 10.60 2.23 9.14
C SER A 88 12.13 2.35 9.13
N ILE A 89 12.73 2.69 10.28
CA ILE A 89 14.19 2.79 10.44
C ILE A 89 14.83 1.42 10.29
N LEU A 90 14.33 0.40 10.99
CA LEU A 90 14.86 -0.95 10.91
C LEU A 90 14.79 -1.50 9.48
N PHE A 91 13.69 -1.28 8.78
CA PHE A 91 13.55 -1.72 7.39
C PHE A 91 14.48 -0.97 6.44
N SER A 92 14.70 0.33 6.67
CA SER A 92 15.68 1.12 5.92
C SER A 92 17.11 0.62 6.16
N LEU A 93 17.45 0.30 7.42
CA LEU A 93 18.75 -0.29 7.76
C LEU A 93 18.94 -1.69 7.17
N LEU A 94 17.90 -2.52 7.21
CA LEU A 94 17.92 -3.85 6.60
C LEU A 94 18.17 -3.76 5.08
N ARG A 95 17.51 -2.81 4.40
CA ARG A 95 17.73 -2.56 2.97
C ARG A 95 19.17 -2.15 2.66
N LEU A 96 19.75 -1.25 3.47
CA LEU A 96 21.15 -0.86 3.33
C LEU A 96 22.11 -2.04 3.54
N TYR A 97 21.80 -2.93 4.46
CA TYR A 97 22.62 -4.12 4.72
C TYR A 97 22.51 -5.17 3.60
N THR A 98 21.31 -5.45 3.11
CA THR A 98 21.06 -6.46 2.08
C THR A 98 21.47 -6.00 0.68
N GLN A 99 21.35 -4.71 0.38
CA GLN A 99 21.59 -4.16 -0.96
C GLN A 99 22.67 -3.07 -0.88
N SER A 100 23.94 -3.51 -0.78
CA SER A 100 25.11 -2.64 -0.58
C SER A 100 25.43 -1.68 -1.75
N SER A 101 24.60 -1.62 -2.79
CA SER A 101 24.84 -0.87 -4.03
C SER A 101 23.90 0.34 -4.26
N GLU A 102 22.87 0.54 -3.45
CA GLU A 102 22.06 1.77 -3.46
C GLU A 102 22.21 2.47 -2.11
N VAL A 103 23.39 3.08 -1.93
CA VAL A 103 23.61 4.04 -0.85
C VAL A 103 22.81 5.27 -1.22
N THR A 104 21.59 5.37 -0.71
CA THR A 104 21.04 6.64 -0.27
C THR A 104 19.69 6.42 0.41
N VAL A 105 19.56 6.97 1.62
CA VAL A 105 18.31 7.12 2.36
C VAL A 105 17.49 8.23 1.69
N VAL A 106 17.10 8.04 0.42
CA VAL A 106 16.23 8.98 -0.26
C VAL A 106 14.82 8.45 -0.22
N ALA A 107 13.89 9.28 0.23
CA ALA A 107 12.49 9.08 -0.07
C ALA A 107 12.34 8.84 -1.58
N PHE A 108 11.56 7.83 -1.95
CA PHE A 108 11.25 7.50 -3.33
C PHE A 108 10.66 8.77 -3.97
N TYR A 109 11.41 9.42 -4.86
CA TYR A 109 11.13 10.73 -5.50
C TYR A 109 11.42 12.00 -4.67
N GLN A 110 12.70 12.36 -4.50
CA GLN A 110 13.06 13.73 -4.09
C GLN A 110 12.79 14.72 -5.23
N THR A 111 11.88 15.66 -4.98
CA THR A 111 11.61 16.79 -5.86
C THR A 111 12.09 18.07 -5.18
N ALA A 112 13.18 18.64 -5.71
CA ALA A 112 13.73 19.89 -5.21
C ALA A 112 12.97 21.06 -5.83
N PHE A 113 11.86 21.47 -5.23
CA PHE A 113 11.12 22.66 -5.63
C PHE A 113 11.73 23.91 -5.00
N GLN A 114 11.72 25.03 -5.74
CA GLN A 114 12.17 26.33 -5.22
C GLN A 114 11.17 26.86 -4.18
N HIS A 115 11.67 27.63 -3.19
CA HIS A 115 10.94 27.98 -1.96
C HIS A 115 9.65 28.81 -2.16
N ARG A 116 9.37 29.31 -3.37
CA ARG A 116 8.15 30.03 -3.77
C ARG A 116 7.58 29.49 -5.11
N SER A 117 7.26 28.20 -5.16
CA SER A 117 6.80 27.58 -6.40
C SER A 117 5.28 27.66 -6.65
N PHE A 118 4.46 28.01 -5.65
CA PHE A 118 2.99 28.00 -5.78
C PHE A 118 2.39 29.39 -5.64
N VAL A 119 1.61 29.78 -6.65
CA VAL A 119 0.85 31.03 -6.66
C VAL A 119 -0.57 30.77 -6.13
N PRO A 120 -1.21 31.67 -5.36
CA PRO A 120 -2.56 31.45 -4.83
C PRO A 120 -3.63 31.11 -5.89
N GLU A 121 -3.45 31.60 -7.12
CA GLU A 121 -4.32 31.34 -8.26
C GLU A 121 -4.29 29.86 -8.71
N GLU A 122 -3.16 29.17 -8.52
CA GLU A 122 -3.00 27.75 -8.85
C GLU A 122 -3.77 26.83 -7.90
N LEU A 123 -4.10 27.31 -6.68
CA LEU A 123 -4.85 26.56 -5.68
C LEU A 123 -6.26 26.17 -6.20
N PHE A 124 -6.86 27.04 -7.01
CA PHE A 124 -8.14 26.75 -7.65
C PHE A 124 -8.05 25.57 -8.63
N PHE A 125 -6.98 25.50 -9.43
CA PHE A 125 -6.75 24.38 -10.33
C PHE A 125 -6.45 23.08 -9.57
N PHE A 126 -5.71 23.13 -8.45
CA PHE A 126 -5.53 21.96 -7.60
C PHE A 126 -6.85 21.46 -7.00
N ALA A 127 -7.75 22.35 -6.61
CA ALA A 127 -9.08 21.97 -6.14
C ALA A 127 -9.92 21.28 -7.24
N LEU A 128 -9.87 21.78 -8.48
CA LEU A 128 -10.54 21.15 -9.62
C LEU A 128 -9.98 19.76 -9.92
N ILE A 129 -8.65 19.61 -9.94
CA ILE A 129 -8.01 18.29 -10.13
C ILE A 129 -8.41 17.33 -9.00
N GLY A 130 -8.46 17.82 -7.75
CA GLY A 130 -8.96 17.05 -6.61
C GLY A 130 -10.40 16.58 -6.81
N LEU A 131 -11.28 17.45 -7.31
CA LEU A 131 -12.67 17.11 -7.64
C LEU A 131 -12.75 16.03 -8.72
N PHE A 132 -12.04 16.20 -9.83
CA PHE A 132 -12.00 15.21 -10.92
C PHE A 132 -11.46 13.87 -10.46
N CYS A 133 -10.41 13.87 -9.64
CA CYS A 133 -9.85 12.66 -9.04
C CYS A 133 -10.86 11.97 -8.11
N GLY A 134 -11.57 12.73 -7.28
CA GLY A 134 -12.62 12.21 -6.40
C GLY A 134 -13.78 11.59 -7.16
N VAL A 135 -14.29 12.26 -8.20
CA VAL A 135 -15.38 11.74 -9.06
C VAL A 135 -14.93 10.48 -9.78
N THR A 136 -13.74 10.48 -10.37
CA THR A 136 -13.19 9.31 -11.07
C THR A 136 -12.99 8.14 -10.10
N GLY A 137 -12.52 8.41 -8.87
CA GLY A 137 -12.40 7.41 -7.80
C GLY A 137 -13.75 6.82 -7.40
N ALA A 138 -14.79 7.64 -7.27
CA ALA A 138 -16.14 7.19 -6.96
C ALA A 138 -16.72 6.29 -8.08
N ILE A 139 -16.54 6.68 -9.34
CA ILE A 139 -16.94 5.87 -10.50
C ILE A 139 -16.17 4.55 -10.52
N PHE A 140 -14.87 4.56 -10.23
CA PHE A 140 -14.06 3.35 -10.14
C PHE A 140 -14.59 2.39 -9.06
N ILE A 141 -14.86 2.88 -7.85
CA ILE A 141 -15.41 2.04 -6.76
C ILE A 141 -16.79 1.49 -7.13
N PHE A 142 -17.65 2.31 -7.75
CA PHE A 142 -18.97 1.88 -8.20
C PHE A 142 -18.89 0.78 -9.28
N LEU A 143 -18.03 0.96 -10.28
CA LEU A 143 -17.81 -0.02 -11.34
C LEU A 143 -17.22 -1.31 -10.78
N HIS A 144 -16.20 -1.22 -9.92
CA HIS A 144 -15.61 -2.37 -9.26
C HIS A 144 -16.67 -3.15 -8.46
N ARG A 145 -17.51 -2.46 -7.67
CA ARG A 145 -18.62 -3.08 -6.93
C ARG A 145 -19.60 -3.77 -7.87
N ARG A 146 -20.01 -3.12 -8.96
CA ARG A 146 -20.94 -3.67 -9.95
C ARG A 146 -20.37 -4.91 -10.64
N LEU A 147 -19.09 -4.91 -10.99
CA LEU A 147 -18.38 -6.05 -11.56
C LEU A 147 -18.34 -7.24 -10.60
N VAL A 148 -17.96 -7.03 -9.34
CA VAL A 148 -17.92 -8.09 -8.32
C VAL A 148 -19.31 -8.68 -8.07
N LEU A 149 -20.35 -7.85 -8.01
CA LEU A 149 -21.73 -8.32 -7.84
C LEU A 149 -22.23 -9.07 -9.08
N PHE A 150 -21.93 -8.59 -10.28
CA PHE A 150 -22.25 -9.28 -11.54
C PHE A 150 -21.59 -10.66 -11.61
N LEU A 151 -20.31 -10.75 -11.24
CA LEU A 151 -19.57 -12.00 -11.20
C LEU A 151 -20.15 -13.00 -10.20
N ARG A 152 -20.60 -12.52 -9.03
CA ARG A 152 -21.26 -13.35 -8.01
C ARG A 152 -22.69 -13.77 -8.40
N ARG A 153 -23.41 -12.96 -9.19
CA ARG A 153 -24.80 -13.23 -9.61
C ARG A 153 -24.90 -14.27 -10.72
N ASN A 154 -23.95 -14.29 -11.65
CA ASN A 154 -23.98 -15.23 -12.78
C ASN A 154 -23.58 -16.64 -12.34
N ARG A 155 -24.56 -17.55 -12.32
CA ARG A 155 -24.39 -18.94 -11.88
C ARG A 155 -23.30 -19.68 -12.67
N PHE A 156 -23.21 -19.43 -13.98
CA PHE A 156 -22.17 -19.99 -14.86
C PHE A 156 -20.76 -19.53 -14.45
N MET A 157 -20.56 -18.22 -14.26
CA MET A 157 -19.28 -17.68 -13.82
C MET A 157 -18.90 -18.17 -12.43
N LYS A 158 -19.87 -18.31 -11.52
CA LYS A 158 -19.64 -18.87 -10.19
C LYS A 158 -19.16 -20.32 -10.26
N ILE A 159 -19.74 -21.16 -11.12
CA ILE A 159 -19.31 -22.56 -11.29
C ILE A 159 -17.91 -22.62 -11.89
N VAL A 160 -17.62 -21.82 -12.92
CA VAL A 160 -16.30 -21.77 -13.57
C VAL A 160 -15.22 -21.27 -12.59
N PHE A 161 -15.50 -20.23 -11.80
CA PHE A 161 -14.51 -19.62 -10.91
C PHE A 161 -14.39 -20.26 -9.53
N GLN A 162 -15.45 -20.86 -8.98
CA GLN A 162 -15.35 -21.60 -7.70
C GLN A 162 -14.78 -23.00 -7.87
N LYS A 163 -14.99 -23.66 -9.02
CA LYS A 163 -14.44 -25.00 -9.26
C LYS A 163 -12.93 -24.97 -9.47
N ASN A 164 -12.42 -23.97 -10.17
CA ASN A 164 -10.98 -23.82 -10.46
C ASN A 164 -10.47 -22.43 -10.06
N TRP A 165 -10.02 -22.26 -8.81
CA TRP A 165 -9.47 -21.00 -8.28
C TRP A 165 -8.37 -20.38 -9.17
N PHE A 166 -7.55 -21.21 -9.83
CA PHE A 166 -6.45 -20.77 -10.70
C PHE A 166 -6.88 -20.22 -12.07
N VAL A 167 -8.08 -20.55 -12.55
CA VAL A 167 -8.54 -20.13 -13.89
C VAL A 167 -8.83 -18.63 -13.93
N TYR A 168 -9.40 -18.07 -12.86
CA TYR A 168 -9.66 -16.63 -12.75
C TYR A 168 -8.40 -15.77 -12.93
N PRO A 169 -7.34 -15.93 -12.11
CA PRO A 169 -6.13 -15.11 -12.25
C PRO A 169 -5.39 -15.39 -13.55
N ALA A 170 -5.42 -16.62 -14.08
CA ALA A 170 -4.76 -16.97 -15.35
C ALA A 170 -5.43 -16.28 -16.55
N VAL A 171 -6.76 -16.25 -16.62
CA VAL A 171 -7.47 -15.54 -17.69
C VAL A 171 -7.28 -14.03 -17.56
N VAL A 172 -7.35 -13.49 -16.34
CA VAL A 172 -7.14 -12.05 -16.11
C VAL A 172 -5.71 -11.64 -16.45
N SER A 173 -4.70 -12.43 -16.07
CA SER A 173 -3.31 -12.13 -16.40
C SER A 173 -3.03 -12.26 -17.89
N LEU A 174 -3.60 -13.25 -18.57
CA LEU A 174 -3.51 -13.41 -20.02
C LEU A 174 -4.15 -12.23 -20.75
N LEU A 175 -5.35 -11.80 -20.36
CA LEU A 175 -6.00 -10.62 -20.94
C LEU A 175 -5.17 -9.36 -20.72
N HIS A 176 -4.63 -9.14 -19.52
CA HIS A 176 -3.73 -8.02 -19.25
C HIS A 176 -2.45 -8.10 -20.09
N ALA A 177 -1.88 -9.29 -20.26
CA ALA A 177 -0.70 -9.52 -21.09
C ALA A 177 -0.99 -9.22 -22.56
N ILE A 178 -2.13 -9.67 -23.10
CA ILE A 178 -2.55 -9.39 -24.48
C ILE A 178 -2.73 -7.89 -24.71
N ILE A 179 -3.42 -7.20 -23.80
CA ILE A 179 -3.63 -5.74 -23.90
C ILE A 179 -2.29 -5.00 -23.88
N ARG A 180 -1.35 -5.43 -23.02
CA ARG A 180 -0.04 -4.78 -22.90
C ARG A 180 0.94 -5.13 -24.02
N TYR A 181 0.86 -6.35 -24.57
CA TYR A 181 1.77 -6.88 -25.59
C TYR A 181 1.36 -6.53 -27.02
N THR A 182 0.06 -6.26 -27.26
CA THR A 182 -0.41 -5.85 -28.58
C THR A 182 0.37 -4.60 -29.01
N SER A 183 1.20 -4.76 -30.04
CA SER A 183 2.13 -3.73 -30.56
C SER A 183 1.46 -2.40 -30.83
N PHE A 184 0.16 -2.41 -31.15
CA PHE A 184 -0.66 -1.22 -31.35
C PHE A 184 -1.01 -0.44 -30.06
N LEU A 185 -1.30 -1.13 -28.94
CA LEU A 185 -1.72 -0.49 -27.68
C LEU A 185 -0.54 -0.26 -26.72
N GLY A 186 0.48 -1.12 -26.74
CA GLY A 186 1.65 -1.03 -25.88
C GLY A 186 2.49 0.23 -26.11
N GLN A 187 2.53 0.74 -27.34
CA GLN A 187 3.26 1.97 -27.72
C GLN A 187 2.66 3.22 -27.09
N PHE A 188 1.33 3.29 -26.91
CA PHE A 188 0.65 4.44 -26.29
C PHE A 188 0.53 4.33 -24.76
N MET A 189 0.80 3.16 -24.19
CA MET A 189 0.64 2.89 -22.76
C MET A 189 1.96 2.94 -21.95
N ASN A 190 3.05 3.49 -22.49
CA ASN A 190 4.38 3.54 -21.85
C ASN A 190 4.81 2.17 -21.26
N GLY A 191 4.64 1.10 -22.06
CA GLY A 191 4.87 -0.28 -21.63
C GLY A 191 6.33 -0.70 -21.46
N GLU A 192 7.27 0.03 -22.08
CA GLU A 192 8.70 -0.30 -22.11
C GLU A 192 9.45 0.42 -20.98
N VAL A 193 9.48 -0.21 -19.81
CA VAL A 193 10.53 0.10 -18.83
C VAL A 193 11.74 -0.72 -19.26
N TYR A 194 12.66 -0.10 -19.99
CA TYR A 194 13.97 -0.70 -20.30
C TYR A 194 14.66 -1.01 -18.98
N VAL A 195 14.81 -2.30 -18.67
CA VAL A 195 15.68 -2.75 -17.58
C VAL A 195 17.09 -2.56 -18.09
N ASP A 196 17.69 -1.42 -17.75
CA ASP A 196 19.08 -1.14 -18.07
C ASP A 196 19.95 -2.07 -17.21
N HIS A 197 20.34 -3.21 -17.80
CA HIS A 197 21.32 -4.09 -17.20
C HIS A 197 22.66 -3.38 -17.28
N GLY A 198 23.12 -2.91 -16.12
CA GLY A 198 24.39 -2.24 -15.91
C GLY A 198 25.51 -2.78 -16.80
N THR A 199 25.77 -2.04 -17.88
CA THR A 199 27.03 -2.11 -18.58
C THR A 199 27.74 -0.80 -18.28
N ARG A 200 28.74 -0.86 -17.39
CA ARG A 200 29.76 0.18 -17.24
C ARG A 200 30.16 0.68 -18.64
N ARG A 201 30.06 1.98 -18.88
CA ARG A 201 31.13 2.75 -19.53
C ARG A 201 30.95 4.24 -19.28
N SER A 202 32.02 4.80 -18.70
CA SER A 202 32.53 6.15 -18.82
C SER A 202 32.08 6.88 -20.10
N TYR A 203 31.80 8.18 -20.03
CA TYR A 203 32.57 9.26 -20.67
C TYR A 203 31.83 10.61 -20.52
N LEU A 204 32.57 11.57 -19.96
CA LEU A 204 32.42 13.03 -19.95
C LEU A 204 31.33 13.65 -19.05
#